data_AF-A0A365P5J7-F1
#
_entry.id   AF-A0A365P5J7-F1
#
_cell.length_a   1.000
_cell.length_b   1.000
_cell.length_c   1.000
_cell.angle_alpha   90.00
_cell.angle_beta   90.00
_cell.angle_gamma   90.00
#
_symmetry.space_group_name_H-M   'P 1'
#
loop_
_entity.id
_entity.type
_entity.pdbx_description
1 polymer ?
#
loop_
_entity_poly.entity_id
_entity_poly.type
_entity_poly.pdbx_seq_one_letter_code
_entity_poly.pdbx_strand_id
1 'polypeptide(L)'
;MNLHKIVKFAALAIGILSMVFLGGILATDEKDSAWISPLILVAYVILFACIAIVLIYVFKNLFAKQETLKKTLMSIGMFLGVVLLAFILADSSDVKAGGEIVSGTTSKLVSTGLNTFYFLALIAIGTMAWTGLTKFKK
;
A
#
# COMPACT_ATOMS: atom_id res chain seq x y z
N MET A 1 -13.27 -17.25 -25.12
CA MET A 1 -12.63 -18.33 -24.34
C MET A 1 -12.30 -17.79 -22.96
N ASN A 2 -12.76 -18.47 -21.89
CA ASN A 2 -12.81 -17.92 -20.53
C ASN A 2 -11.43 -17.44 -20.04
N LEU A 3 -11.29 -16.13 -19.76
CA LEU A 3 -10.10 -15.51 -19.15
C LEU A 3 -9.63 -16.27 -17.90
N HIS A 4 -10.61 -16.79 -17.14
CA HIS A 4 -10.40 -17.67 -15.99
C HIS A 4 -9.61 -18.94 -16.31
N LYS A 5 -9.81 -19.55 -17.48
CA LYS A 5 -9.07 -20.76 -17.90
C LYS A 5 -7.61 -20.43 -18.25
N ILE A 6 -7.36 -19.32 -18.94
CA ILE A 6 -6.00 -18.86 -19.29
C ILE A 6 -5.18 -18.57 -18.02
N VAL A 7 -5.74 -17.79 -17.09
CA VAL A 7 -5.03 -17.39 -15.88
C VAL A 7 -4.76 -18.60 -14.98
N LYS A 8 -5.72 -19.53 -14.89
CA LYS A 8 -5.55 -20.77 -14.12
C LYS A 8 -4.43 -21.65 -14.71
N PHE A 9 -4.36 -21.79 -16.03
CA PHE A 9 -3.31 -22.59 -16.66
C PHE A 9 -1.93 -21.93 -16.53
N ALA A 10 -1.85 -20.61 -16.66
CA ALA A 10 -0.61 -19.86 -16.45
C ALA A 10 -0.12 -19.96 -15.00
N ALA A 11 -1.01 -19.79 -14.01
CA ALA A 11 -0.68 -19.94 -12.60
C ALA A 11 -0.21 -21.36 -12.25
N LEU A 12 -0.83 -22.38 -12.87
CA LEU A 12 -0.45 -23.77 -12.69
C LEU A 12 0.93 -24.07 -13.30
N ALA A 13 1.22 -23.55 -14.50
CA ALA A 13 2.54 -23.69 -15.12
C ALA A 13 3.64 -23.01 -14.29
N ILE A 14 3.39 -21.81 -13.79
CA ILE A 14 4.32 -21.08 -12.90
C ILE A 14 4.52 -21.86 -11.58
N GLY A 15 3.46 -22.41 -11.00
CA GLY A 15 3.54 -23.20 -9.78
C GLY A 15 4.41 -24.45 -9.95
N ILE A 16 4.23 -25.18 -11.06
CA ILE A 16 5.06 -26.35 -11.38
C ILE A 16 6.51 -25.93 -11.60
N LEU A 17 6.76 -24.84 -12.33
CA LEU A 17 8.10 -24.33 -12.59
C LEU A 17 8.83 -23.97 -11.28
N SER A 18 8.16 -23.26 -10.38
CA SER A 18 8.70 -22.93 -9.05
C SER A 18 8.98 -24.17 -8.20
N MET A 19 8.13 -25.20 -8.30
CA MET A 19 8.32 -26.48 -7.60
C MET A 19 9.59 -27.20 -8.08
N VAL A 20 9.85 -27.18 -9.39
CA VAL A 20 11.06 -27.77 -9.98
C VAL A 20 12.31 -27.02 -9.53
N PHE A 21 12.28 -25.68 -9.55
CA PHE A 21 13.41 -24.88 -9.07
C PHE A 21 13.69 -25.08 -7.58
N LEU A 22 12.65 -25.19 -6.75
CA LEU A 22 12.79 -25.47 -5.32
C LEU A 22 13.33 -26.90 -5.09
N GLY A 23 12.83 -27.89 -5.84
CA GLY A 23 13.35 -29.25 -5.82
C GLY A 23 14.83 -29.34 -6.20
N GLY A 24 15.28 -28.51 -7.17
CA GLY A 24 16.69 -28.41 -7.55
C GLY A 24 17.59 -27.84 -6.44
N ILE A 25 17.09 -26.90 -5.64
CA ILE A 25 17.79 -26.39 -4.45
C ILE A 25 17.86 -27.46 -3.37
N LEU A 26 16.77 -28.18 -3.09
CA LEU A 26 16.76 -29.22 -2.04
C LEU A 26 17.61 -30.45 -2.39
N ALA A 27 17.80 -30.74 -3.68
CA ALA A 27 18.62 -31.85 -4.15
C ALA A 27 20.12 -31.54 -4.15
N THR A 28 20.52 -30.29 -3.92
CA THR A 28 21.92 -29.83 -3.95
C THR A 28 22.31 -29.34 -2.56
N ASP A 29 23.29 -29.98 -1.90
CA ASP A 29 23.78 -29.60 -0.56
C ASP A 29 24.70 -28.35 -0.56
N GLU A 30 24.90 -27.73 -1.74
CA GLU A 30 25.75 -26.55 -1.89
C GLU A 30 25.00 -25.25 -1.60
N LYS A 31 25.61 -24.42 -0.73
CA LYS A 31 25.06 -23.10 -0.33
C LYS A 31 24.98 -22.09 -1.48
N ASP A 32 25.73 -22.31 -2.57
CA ASP A 32 25.67 -21.57 -3.84
C ASP A 32 25.08 -22.45 -4.96
N SER A 33 23.90 -23.00 -4.69
CA SER A 33 23.17 -23.77 -5.70
C SER A 33 22.82 -22.89 -6.91
N ALA A 34 23.26 -23.30 -8.11
CA ALA A 34 22.92 -22.64 -9.39
C ALA A 34 21.39 -22.52 -9.65
N TRP A 35 20.59 -23.21 -8.85
CA TRP A 35 19.12 -23.20 -8.83
C TRP A 35 18.52 -22.01 -8.06
N ILE A 36 19.29 -21.31 -7.22
CA ILE A 36 18.83 -20.16 -6.43
C ILE A 36 18.57 -18.95 -7.33
N SER A 37 19.50 -18.60 -8.20
CA SER A 37 19.36 -17.46 -9.14
C SER A 37 18.10 -17.55 -10.02
N PRO A 38 17.80 -18.68 -10.68
CA PRO A 38 16.58 -18.78 -11.49
C PRO A 38 15.30 -18.81 -10.64
N LEU A 39 15.33 -19.33 -9.40
CA LEU A 39 14.17 -19.23 -8.50
C LEU A 39 13.86 -17.77 -8.13
N ILE A 40 14.89 -16.97 -7.83
CA ILE A 40 14.75 -15.54 -7.55
C ILE A 40 14.20 -14.80 -8.79
N LEU A 41 14.67 -15.15 -9.99
CA LEU A 41 14.16 -14.57 -11.23
C LEU A 41 12.68 -14.88 -11.44
N VAL A 42 12.25 -16.12 -11.22
CA VAL A 42 10.82 -16.50 -11.30
C VAL A 42 10.00 -15.70 -10.28
N ALA A 43 10.50 -15.52 -9.05
CA ALA A 43 9.82 -14.70 -8.04
C ALA A 43 9.65 -13.24 -8.49
N TYR A 44 10.67 -12.61 -9.06
CA TYR A 44 10.57 -11.25 -9.61
C TYR A 44 9.56 -11.15 -10.75
N VAL A 45 9.54 -12.14 -11.65
CA VAL A 45 8.57 -12.18 -12.77
C VAL A 45 7.14 -12.27 -12.23
N ILE A 46 6.89 -13.11 -11.22
CA ILE A 46 5.57 -13.24 -10.58
C ILE A 46 5.20 -11.94 -9.87
N LEU A 47 6.13 -11.33 -9.13
CA LEU A 47 5.91 -10.06 -8.45
C LEU A 47 5.49 -8.99 -9.47
N PHE A 48 6.24 -8.86 -10.57
CA PHE A 48 5.94 -7.90 -11.62
C PHE A 48 4.58 -8.18 -12.28
N ALA A 49 4.28 -9.45 -12.58
CA ALA A 49 2.99 -9.84 -13.13
C ALA A 49 1.83 -9.52 -12.19
N CYS A 50 1.98 -9.78 -10.89
CA CYS A 50 0.99 -9.44 -9.87
C CYS A 50 0.75 -7.93 -9.82
N ILE A 51 1.82 -7.12 -9.75
CA ILE A 51 1.71 -5.66 -9.78
C ILE A 51 0.96 -5.21 -11.05
N ALA A 52 1.36 -5.71 -12.23
CA ALA A 52 0.74 -5.33 -13.50
C ALA A 52 -0.76 -5.67 -13.53
N ILE A 53 -1.14 -6.89 -13.15
CA ILE A 53 -2.55 -7.33 -13.13
C ILE A 53 -3.34 -6.49 -12.14
N VAL A 54 -2.82 -6.27 -10.92
CA VAL A 54 -3.48 -5.46 -9.90
C VAL A 54 -3.67 -4.03 -10.41
N LEU A 55 -2.65 -3.39 -10.99
CA LEU A 55 -2.78 -2.04 -11.55
C LEU A 55 -3.87 -2.00 -12.62
N ILE A 56 -3.84 -2.92 -13.60
CA ILE A 56 -4.84 -2.98 -14.67
C ILE A 56 -6.25 -3.15 -14.10
N TYR A 57 -6.43 -4.04 -13.12
CA TYR A 57 -7.73 -4.27 -12.49
C TYR A 57 -8.18 -3.09 -11.64
N VAL A 58 -7.28 -2.44 -10.90
CA VAL A 58 -7.57 -1.25 -10.11
C VAL A 58 -8.04 -0.14 -11.05
N PHE A 59 -7.27 0.22 -12.08
CA PHE A 59 -7.66 1.26 -13.04
C PHE A 59 -8.96 0.89 -13.76
N LYS A 60 -9.10 -0.34 -14.25
CA LYS A 60 -10.32 -0.78 -14.93
C LYS A 60 -11.54 -0.72 -13.99
N ASN A 61 -11.40 -1.16 -12.74
CA ASN A 61 -12.50 -1.15 -11.78
C ASN A 61 -12.84 0.26 -11.29
N LEU A 62 -11.83 1.13 -11.15
CA LEU A 62 -12.04 2.57 -10.94
C LEU A 62 -12.85 3.11 -12.12
N PHE A 63 -12.34 3.11 -13.35
CA PHE A 63 -13.02 3.75 -14.48
C PHE A 63 -14.36 3.12 -14.88
N ALA A 64 -14.55 1.81 -14.67
CA ALA A 64 -15.80 1.14 -15.01
C ALA A 64 -16.97 1.50 -14.08
N LYS A 65 -16.70 1.96 -12.85
CA LYS A 65 -17.73 2.25 -11.86
C LYS A 65 -17.63 3.69 -11.41
N GLN A 66 -18.45 4.56 -11.97
CA GLN A 66 -18.51 5.98 -11.58
C GLN A 66 -18.79 6.17 -10.09
N GLU A 67 -19.55 5.27 -9.46
CA GLU A 67 -19.79 5.31 -8.01
C GLU A 67 -18.50 5.02 -7.22
N THR A 68 -17.73 4.01 -7.63
CA THR A 68 -16.45 3.67 -6.98
C THR A 68 -15.42 4.78 -7.18
N LEU A 69 -15.33 5.38 -8.38
CA LEU A 69 -14.50 6.57 -8.60
C LEU A 69 -14.84 7.69 -7.62
N LYS A 70 -16.12 8.05 -7.52
CA LYS A 70 -16.57 9.15 -6.67
C LYS A 70 -16.24 8.87 -5.20
N LYS A 71 -16.47 7.65 -4.72
CA LYS A 71 -16.12 7.26 -3.34
C LYS A 71 -14.62 7.31 -3.08
N THR A 72 -13.80 6.76 -3.99
CA THR A 72 -12.34 6.82 -3.87
C THR A 72 -11.83 8.26 -3.92
N LEU A 73 -12.32 9.07 -4.85
CA LEU A 73 -11.95 10.47 -4.98
C LEU A 73 -12.40 11.29 -3.76
N MET A 74 -13.59 11.01 -3.22
CA MET A 74 -14.06 11.64 -1.98
C MET A 74 -13.19 11.24 -0.80
N SER A 75 -12.80 9.97 -0.66
CA SER A 75 -11.90 9.55 0.42
C SER A 75 -10.52 10.20 0.33
N ILE A 76 -9.97 10.29 -0.88
CA ILE A 76 -8.68 10.94 -1.14
C ILE A 76 -8.80 12.45 -0.92
N GLY A 77 -9.86 13.08 -1.41
CA GLY A 77 -10.10 14.51 -1.22
C GLY A 77 -10.30 14.88 0.24
N MET A 78 -11.00 14.05 1.02
CA MET A 78 -11.20 14.26 2.45
C MET A 78 -9.89 14.06 3.23
N PHE A 79 -9.08 13.06 2.87
CA PHE A 79 -7.75 12.86 3.43
C PHE A 79 -6.82 14.05 3.13
N LEU A 80 -6.75 14.49 1.85
CA LEU A 80 -5.99 15.67 1.47
C LEU A 80 -6.51 16.93 2.17
N GLY A 81 -7.83 17.05 2.37
CA GLY A 81 -8.42 18.15 3.11
C GLY A 81 -7.88 18.24 4.54
N VAL A 82 -7.77 17.10 5.23
CA VAL A 82 -7.17 17.04 6.57
C VAL A 82 -5.68 17.37 6.53
N VAL A 83 -4.94 16.86 5.54
CA VAL A 83 -3.51 17.17 5.36
C VAL A 83 -3.29 18.67 5.10
N LEU A 84 -4.14 19.30 4.27
CA LEU A 84 -4.06 20.74 3.99
C LEU A 84 -4.39 21.59 5.20
N LEU A 85 -5.42 21.22 5.97
CA LEU A 85 -5.71 21.86 7.25
C LEU A 85 -4.52 21.72 8.20
N ALA A 86 -3.97 20.51 8.31
CA ALA A 86 -2.80 20.25 9.14
C ALA A 86 -1.56 21.05 8.70
N PHE A 87 -1.39 21.28 7.38
CA PHE A 87 -0.28 22.06 6.81
C PHE A 87 -0.45 23.58 7.01
N ILE A 88 -1.69 24.08 6.99
CA ILE A 88 -1.99 25.49 7.29
C ILE A 88 -1.78 25.76 8.78
N LEU A 89 -2.20 24.83 9.65
CA LEU A 89 -1.96 24.90 11.10
C LEU A 89 -0.54 24.51 11.49
N ALA A 90 0.29 23.99 10.57
CA ALA A 90 1.66 23.62 10.86
C ALA A 90 2.52 24.86 11.00
N ASP A 91 3.07 25.03 12.20
CA ASP A 91 4.02 26.08 12.52
C ASP A 91 5.31 25.89 11.72
N SER A 92 5.86 26.99 11.20
CA SER A 92 7.11 27.02 10.42
C SER A 92 8.32 27.46 11.24
N SER A 93 8.14 27.57 12.56
CA SER A 93 9.22 27.93 13.47
C SER A 93 10.35 26.90 13.43
N ASP A 94 11.59 27.42 13.44
CA ASP A 94 12.79 26.62 13.49
C ASP A 94 12.83 25.85 14.82
N VAL A 95 12.61 24.55 14.79
CA VAL A 95 12.81 23.68 15.94
C VAL A 95 14.25 23.20 15.97
N LYS A 96 14.93 23.48 17.09
CA LYS A 96 16.22 22.89 17.41
C LYS A 96 16.01 21.42 17.81
N ALA A 97 16.35 20.51 16.91
CA ALA A 97 16.45 19.09 17.24
C ALA A 97 17.94 18.75 17.45
N GLY A 98 18.32 18.33 18.66
CA GLY A 98 19.65 17.76 18.92
C GLY A 98 20.85 18.72 18.82
N GLY A 99 20.65 20.04 18.84
CA GLY A 99 21.74 21.03 18.81
C GLY A 99 22.09 21.57 17.42
N GLU A 100 21.47 21.06 16.35
CA GLU A 100 21.58 21.61 15.00
C GLU A 100 20.26 22.28 14.58
N ILE A 101 20.37 23.39 13.84
CA ILE A 101 19.21 24.16 13.38
C ILE A 101 18.67 23.46 12.13
N VAL A 102 17.58 22.70 12.28
CA VAL A 102 16.91 22.06 11.15
C VAL A 102 16.10 23.13 10.41
N SER A 103 16.48 23.42 9.17
CA SER A 103 15.81 24.41 8.31
C SER A 103 14.28 24.24 8.33
N GLY A 104 13.57 25.36 8.52
CA GLY A 104 12.13 25.43 8.74
C GLY A 104 11.23 24.62 7.78
N THR A 105 11.67 24.31 6.55
CA THR A 105 10.88 23.50 5.60
C THR A 105 10.75 22.03 6.02
N THR A 106 11.84 21.39 6.49
CA THR A 106 11.80 20.00 6.95
C THR A 106 11.01 19.89 8.26
N SER A 107 11.23 20.85 9.16
CA SER A 107 10.45 21.00 10.39
C SER A 107 8.94 21.10 10.10
N LYS A 108 8.55 21.94 9.15
CA LYS A 108 7.15 22.13 8.79
C LYS A 108 6.50 20.87 8.23
N LEU A 109 7.22 20.08 7.42
CA LEU A 109 6.70 18.80 6.90
C LEU A 109 6.48 17.77 8.01
N VAL A 110 7.42 17.67 8.95
CA VAL A 110 7.30 16.77 10.10
C VAL A 110 6.14 17.22 11.01
N SER A 111 6.06 18.52 11.31
CA SER A 111 4.98 19.14 12.07
C SER A 111 3.61 18.92 11.40
N THR A 112 3.53 19.08 10.08
CA THR A 112 2.33 18.79 9.28
C THR A 112 1.93 17.32 9.39
N GLY A 113 2.88 16.39 9.26
CA GLY A 113 2.62 14.95 9.38
C GLY A 113 2.07 14.58 10.76
N LEU A 114 2.68 15.15 11.82
CA LEU A 114 2.24 14.92 13.20
C LEU A 114 0.84 15.51 13.46
N ASN A 115 0.60 16.74 13.01
CA ASN A 115 -0.71 17.40 13.13
C ASN A 115 -1.80 16.64 12.34
N THR A 116 -1.47 16.17 11.13
CA THR A 116 -2.36 15.31 10.32
C THR A 116 -2.71 14.04 11.08
N PHE A 117 -1.73 13.37 11.69
CA PHE A 117 -1.95 12.18 12.48
C PHE A 117 -2.87 12.43 13.66
N TYR A 118 -2.67 13.52 14.42
CA TYR A 118 -3.54 13.86 15.54
C TYR A 118 -4.98 14.17 15.11
N PHE A 119 -5.17 14.91 14.01
CA PHE A 119 -6.51 15.14 13.47
C PHE A 119 -7.20 13.84 13.05
N LEU A 120 -6.51 12.96 12.31
CA LEU A 120 -7.09 11.67 11.93
C LEU A 120 -7.39 10.79 13.15
N ALA A 121 -6.51 10.77 14.15
CA ALA A 121 -6.70 10.00 15.38
C ALA A 121 -7.94 10.46 16.14
N LEU A 122 -8.15 11.78 16.28
CA LEU A 122 -9.33 12.35 16.92
C LEU A 122 -10.61 11.97 16.15
N ILE A 123 -10.60 12.12 14.82
CA ILE A 123 -11.73 11.73 13.96
C ILE A 123 -12.02 10.22 14.09
N ALA A 124 -10.99 9.38 14.12
CA ALA A 124 -11.13 7.93 14.28
C ALA A 124 -11.77 7.56 15.63
N ILE A 125 -11.28 8.14 16.73
CA ILE A 125 -11.85 7.91 18.06
C ILE A 125 -13.30 8.38 18.11
N GLY A 126 -13.61 9.57 17.57
CA GLY A 126 -14.97 10.10 17.54
C GLY A 126 -15.94 9.22 16.74
N THR A 127 -15.53 8.78 15.55
CA THR A 127 -16.35 7.90 14.70
C THR A 127 -16.54 6.51 15.32
N MET A 128 -15.52 5.95 15.97
CA MET A 128 -15.62 4.69 16.71
C MET A 128 -16.54 4.80 17.92
N ALA A 129 -16.45 5.88 18.71
CA ALA A 129 -17.34 6.11 19.84
C ALA A 129 -18.80 6.27 19.41
N TRP A 130 -19.06 7.04 18.35
CA TRP A 130 -20.40 7.21 17.78
C TRP A 130 -20.96 5.89 17.24
N THR A 131 -20.17 5.14 16.48
CA THR A 131 -20.57 3.83 15.94
C THR A 131 -20.81 2.82 17.07
N GLY A 132 -19.99 2.85 18.13
CA GLY A 132 -20.16 2.00 19.31
C GLY A 132 -21.46 2.30 20.06
N LEU A 133 -21.73 3.57 20.34
CA LEU A 133 -22.94 3.99 21.07
C LEU A 133 -24.23 3.74 20.27
N THR A 134 -24.20 3.95 18.96
CA THR A 134 -25.37 3.69 18.09
C THR A 134 -25.67 2.20 17.93
N LYS A 135 -24.65 1.33 18.03
CA LYS A 135 -24.83 -0.13 17.99
C LYS A 135 -25.49 -0.70 19.25
N PHE A 136 -25.35 -0.03 20.40
CA PHE A 136 -26.01 -0.41 21.66
C PHE A 136 -27.45 0.09 21.76
N LYS A 137 -27.84 1.09 20.96
CA LYS A 137 -29.17 1.69 20.99
C LYS A 137 -30.18 1.03 20.04
N LYS A 138 -29.75 0.00 19.30
CA LYS A 138 -30.58 -0.80 18.39
C LYS A 138 -30.58 -2.25 18.87
#